data_AF-A0A2J6QDR2-F1
#
_entry.id   AF-A0A2J6QDR2-F1
#
_cell.length_a   1.000
_cell.length_b   1.000
_cell.length_c   1.000
_cell.angle_alpha   90.00
_cell.angle_beta   90.00
_cell.angle_gamma   90.00
#
_symmetry.space_group_name_H-M   'P 1'
#
loop_
_entity.id
_entity.type
_entity.pdbx_description
1 polymer ?
#
loop_
_entity_poly.entity_id
_entity_poly.type
_entity_poly.pdbx_seq_one_letter_code
_entity_poly.pdbx_strand_id
1 'polypeptide(L)'
;MRSKISRMGAMLRSSSAPSKRRLKWADQWSSHAFLADFLQQRSKNLRKTATGRAFLRDDIILRPIEPWDGGNYNWKYPKKGQTPQITMREIVLLLPAVAAVAIPVIIAFIMSWFTPTIGLGDRGIMELSFAGMWILNFFITLVASLKWHGEKLFKIYRWNIFWSFVSLYILFGAFQGWYNSCASWSAYYSRGAAGAFLDLNMRDTISKHIFTFYLPITGASLVIQIFIAGFIIRMNWEVIQFAVWSDDENREFLNRHRRDEEIEMGLVLDMEDQTKMGLMASERELPRMTSEEFSVSIEEPRQ
;
A
#
# COMPACT_ATOMS: atom_id res chain seq x y z
N MET A 1 12.61 -72.45 -45.83
CA MET A 1 12.16 -72.45 -44.42
C MET A 1 12.79 -71.24 -43.72
N ARG A 2 12.13 -70.06 -43.73
CA ARG A 2 11.37 -69.47 -42.59
C ARG A 2 12.16 -69.54 -41.27
N SER A 3 12.98 -68.53 -40.91
CA SER A 3 12.64 -67.28 -40.20
C SER A 3 12.11 -67.49 -38.79
N LYS A 4 12.88 -67.10 -37.74
CA LYS A 4 12.51 -66.08 -36.74
C LYS A 4 13.49 -65.98 -35.53
N ILE A 5 14.04 -64.76 -35.34
CA ILE A 5 14.07 -63.96 -34.08
C ILE A 5 15.00 -64.53 -32.97
N SER A 6 16.19 -64.00 -32.64
CA SER A 6 16.65 -62.62 -32.37
C SER A 6 15.70 -61.79 -31.50
N ARG A 7 15.87 -61.85 -30.17
CA ARG A 7 15.61 -60.75 -29.20
C ARG A 7 15.83 -61.23 -27.75
N MET A 8 17.07 -61.13 -27.26
CA MET A 8 17.34 -60.88 -25.84
C MET A 8 18.35 -59.74 -25.79
N GLY A 9 17.82 -58.53 -25.86
CA GLY A 9 18.58 -57.28 -25.78
C GLY A 9 17.80 -56.30 -24.92
N ALA A 10 18.36 -56.05 -23.74
CA ALA A 10 18.25 -54.83 -22.94
C ALA A 10 16.85 -54.24 -22.66
N MET A 11 16.38 -54.41 -21.41
CA MET A 11 15.55 -53.38 -20.78
C MET A 11 15.82 -53.28 -19.27
N LEU A 12 17.04 -52.87 -18.93
CA LEU A 12 17.33 -52.20 -17.67
C LEU A 12 16.80 -50.77 -17.78
N ARG A 13 15.54 -50.53 -17.39
CA ARG A 13 15.08 -49.19 -17.04
C ARG A 13 15.21 -49.01 -15.52
N SER A 14 16.31 -48.35 -15.15
CA SER A 14 16.50 -47.69 -13.86
C SER A 14 15.29 -46.79 -13.57
N SER A 15 14.44 -47.18 -12.63
CA SER A 15 13.47 -46.28 -12.01
C SER A 15 14.22 -45.41 -11.01
N SER A 16 14.62 -44.21 -11.44
CA SER A 16 15.08 -43.18 -10.51
C SER A 16 13.89 -42.79 -9.62
N ALA A 17 13.97 -43.16 -8.35
CA ALA A 17 13.02 -42.68 -7.35
C ALA A 17 13.10 -41.14 -7.32
N PRO A 18 11.95 -40.42 -7.31
CA PRO A 18 11.96 -38.97 -7.28
C PRO A 18 12.64 -38.51 -6.00
N SER A 19 13.78 -37.81 -6.16
CA SER A 19 14.48 -37.18 -5.05
C SER A 19 13.49 -36.27 -4.30
N LYS A 20 13.23 -36.56 -3.02
CA LYS A 20 12.54 -35.64 -2.11
C LYS A 20 13.39 -34.37 -1.99
N ARG A 21 13.25 -33.44 -2.93
CA ARG A 21 13.77 -32.07 -2.77
C ARG A 21 13.08 -31.52 -1.53
N ARG A 22 13.85 -31.25 -0.47
CA ARG A 22 13.38 -30.44 0.65
C ARG A 22 13.00 -29.08 0.07
N LEU A 23 11.71 -28.89 -0.17
CA LEU A 23 11.14 -27.57 -0.47
C LEU A 23 11.53 -26.65 0.68
N LYS A 24 12.17 -25.53 0.34
CA LYS A 24 12.50 -24.50 1.32
C LYS A 24 11.18 -23.95 1.86
N TRP A 25 11.13 -23.71 3.16
CA TRP A 25 9.95 -23.18 3.87
C TRP A 25 9.34 -21.92 3.23
N ALA A 26 10.16 -21.12 2.54
CA ALA A 26 9.72 -19.93 1.80
C ALA A 26 8.87 -20.25 0.56
N ASP A 27 9.10 -21.39 -0.10
CA ASP A 27 8.37 -21.77 -1.31
C ASP A 27 6.95 -22.26 -0.97
N GLN A 28 6.74 -22.81 0.24
CA GLN A 28 5.45 -23.34 0.70
C GLN A 28 4.35 -22.28 0.83
N TRP A 29 4.72 -21.00 0.95
CA TRP A 29 3.79 -19.88 1.11
C TRP A 29 3.75 -18.95 -0.10
N SER A 30 4.42 -19.31 -1.20
CA SER A 30 4.21 -18.62 -2.46
C SER A 30 2.83 -18.98 -3.02
N SER A 31 2.08 -17.98 -3.51
CA SER A 31 0.77 -18.18 -4.16
C SER A 31 0.83 -19.25 -5.25
N HIS A 32 1.98 -19.44 -5.90
CA HIS A 32 2.23 -20.49 -6.88
C HIS A 32 2.29 -21.91 -6.30
N ALA A 33 2.89 -22.12 -5.12
CA ALA A 33 2.93 -23.45 -4.50
C ALA A 33 1.57 -23.86 -3.94
N PHE A 34 0.85 -22.91 -3.33
CA PHE A 34 -0.53 -23.11 -2.91
C PHE A 34 -1.44 -23.40 -4.12
N LEU A 35 -1.31 -22.63 -5.19
CA LEU A 35 -2.05 -22.86 -6.44
C LEU A 35 -1.68 -24.21 -7.06
N ALA A 36 -0.41 -24.60 -7.07
CA ALA A 36 0.02 -25.88 -7.61
C ALA A 36 -0.52 -27.06 -6.80
N ASP A 37 -0.48 -26.99 -5.47
CA ASP A 37 -1.03 -28.03 -4.59
C ASP A 37 -2.56 -28.09 -4.70
N PHE A 38 -3.23 -26.94 -4.76
CA PHE A 38 -4.68 -26.84 -4.99
C PHE A 38 -5.08 -27.43 -6.34
N LEU A 39 -4.37 -27.07 -7.43
CA LEU A 39 -4.59 -27.64 -8.77
C LEU A 39 -4.31 -29.15 -8.79
N GLN A 40 -3.28 -29.61 -8.07
CA GLN A 40 -2.93 -31.02 -7.98
C GLN A 40 -4.01 -31.81 -7.21
N GLN A 41 -4.48 -31.31 -6.06
CA GLN A 41 -5.59 -31.89 -5.30
C GLN A 41 -6.89 -31.89 -6.09
N ARG A 42 -7.22 -30.79 -6.76
CA ARG A 42 -8.40 -30.69 -7.64
C ARG A 42 -8.30 -31.67 -8.80
N SER A 43 -7.13 -31.83 -9.43
CA SER A 43 -6.91 -32.84 -10.48
C SER A 43 -7.10 -34.27 -9.96
N LYS A 44 -6.65 -34.55 -8.73
CA LYS A 44 -6.76 -35.87 -8.10
C LYS A 44 -8.21 -36.18 -7.72
N ASN A 45 -8.94 -35.19 -7.22
CA ASN A 45 -10.37 -35.31 -6.93
C ASN A 45 -11.18 -35.49 -8.21
N LEU A 46 -10.90 -34.71 -9.26
CA LEU A 46 -11.53 -34.88 -10.58
C LEU A 46 -11.26 -36.28 -11.16
N ARG A 47 -10.03 -36.81 -11.03
CA ARG A 47 -9.72 -38.20 -11.45
C ARG A 47 -10.49 -39.24 -10.67
N LYS A 48 -10.67 -39.05 -9.36
CA LYS A 48 -11.47 -39.94 -8.50
C LYS A 48 -12.96 -39.89 -8.85
N THR A 49 -13.49 -38.70 -9.14
CA THR A 49 -14.90 -38.54 -9.51
C THR A 49 -15.18 -39.05 -10.92
N ALA A 50 -14.24 -38.87 -11.86
CA ALA A 50 -14.31 -39.38 -13.23
C ALA A 50 -14.15 -40.90 -13.34
N THR A 51 -13.64 -41.58 -12.31
CA THR A 51 -13.61 -43.05 -12.27
C THR A 51 -14.93 -43.68 -11.79
N GLY A 52 -15.80 -42.91 -11.13
CA GLY A 52 -17.09 -43.40 -10.60
C GLY A 52 -18.32 -43.12 -11.47
N ARG A 53 -18.22 -42.19 -12.42
CA ARG A 53 -19.22 -41.95 -13.47
C ARG A 53 -18.47 -41.78 -14.78
N ALA A 54 -18.99 -42.33 -15.87
CA ALA A 54 -18.49 -42.14 -17.23
C ALA A 54 -18.66 -40.67 -17.66
N PHE A 55 -17.97 -39.77 -16.98
CA PHE A 55 -17.79 -38.39 -17.38
C PHE A 55 -16.82 -38.44 -18.55
N LEU A 56 -17.37 -38.27 -19.75
CA LEU A 56 -16.62 -38.02 -20.96
C LEU A 56 -15.58 -36.95 -20.65
N ARG A 57 -14.31 -37.32 -20.87
CA ARG A 57 -13.11 -36.54 -20.50
C ARG A 57 -13.04 -35.20 -21.24
N ASP A 58 -13.96 -34.97 -22.18
CA ASP A 58 -13.98 -33.87 -23.12
C ASP A 58 -14.74 -32.63 -22.58
N ASP A 59 -15.46 -32.73 -21.47
CA ASP A 59 -16.26 -31.61 -20.93
C ASP A 59 -15.54 -30.77 -19.86
N ILE A 60 -14.30 -31.10 -19.49
CA ILE A 60 -13.51 -30.25 -18.59
C ILE A 60 -12.82 -29.16 -19.43
N ILE A 61 -13.60 -28.19 -19.88
CA ILE A 61 -13.09 -26.95 -20.47
C ILE A 61 -12.50 -26.12 -19.32
N LEU A 62 -11.17 -26.11 -19.21
CA LEU A 62 -10.47 -25.12 -18.40
C LEU A 62 -10.76 -23.76 -19.02
N ARG A 63 -11.74 -23.03 -18.45
CA ARG A 63 -11.95 -21.63 -18.80
C ARG A 63 -10.64 -20.88 -18.52
N PRO A 64 -10.23 -19.94 -19.39
CA PRO A 64 -9.07 -19.11 -19.11
C PRO A 64 -9.24 -18.49 -17.71
N ILE A 65 -8.17 -18.43 -16.92
CA ILE A 65 -8.20 -17.77 -15.61
C ILE A 65 -8.66 -16.34 -15.86
N GLU A 66 -9.90 -16.06 -15.48
CA GLU A 66 -10.44 -14.72 -15.61
C GLU A 66 -9.85 -13.88 -14.47
N PRO A 67 -9.53 -12.59 -14.69
CA PRO A 67 -8.83 -11.77 -13.69
C PRO A 67 -9.58 -11.58 -12.36
N TRP A 68 -10.80 -12.09 -12.23
CA TRP A 68 -11.62 -12.12 -11.02
C TRP A 68 -11.65 -13.48 -10.29
N ASP A 69 -11.15 -14.57 -10.89
CA ASP A 69 -11.12 -15.92 -10.28
C ASP A 69 -10.06 -16.06 -9.17
N GLY A 70 -9.20 -15.07 -9.00
CA GLY A 70 -8.35 -14.90 -7.84
C GLY A 70 -8.72 -13.60 -7.16
N GLY A 71 -8.92 -13.62 -5.84
CA GLY A 71 -9.18 -12.42 -5.05
C GLY A 71 -8.28 -11.29 -5.54
N ASN A 72 -8.89 -10.28 -6.13
CA ASN A 72 -8.21 -9.18 -6.78
C ASN A 72 -7.49 -8.40 -5.69
N TYR A 73 -6.25 -8.78 -5.39
CA TYR A 73 -5.41 -8.00 -4.53
C TYR A 73 -5.19 -6.68 -5.27
N ASN A 74 -5.91 -5.63 -4.85
CA ASN A 74 -5.80 -4.24 -5.31
C ASN A 74 -4.39 -3.65 -5.22
N TRP A 75 -3.38 -4.46 -4.89
CA TRP A 75 -2.00 -4.16 -5.16
C TRP A 75 -1.73 -4.19 -6.67
N LYS A 76 -2.14 -3.12 -7.39
CA LYS A 76 -1.61 -2.80 -8.73
C LYS A 76 -0.13 -2.47 -8.56
N TYR A 77 0.69 -3.51 -8.51
CA TYR A 77 2.11 -3.35 -8.70
C TYR A 77 2.31 -2.74 -10.10
N PRO A 78 2.99 -1.59 -10.25
CA PRO A 78 3.25 -1.05 -11.59
C PRO A 78 4.00 -2.13 -12.37
N LYS A 79 3.43 -2.56 -13.50
CA LYS A 79 4.07 -3.54 -14.37
C LYS A 79 5.43 -2.97 -14.76
N LYS A 80 6.47 -3.80 -14.82
CA LYS A 80 7.82 -3.35 -15.21
C LYS A 80 7.73 -2.49 -16.48
N GLY A 81 8.17 -1.24 -16.39
CA GLY A 81 8.16 -0.28 -17.51
C GLY A 81 6.99 0.72 -17.51
N GLN A 82 5.97 0.55 -16.67
CA GLN A 82 4.99 1.62 -16.42
C GLN A 82 5.55 2.60 -15.41
N THR A 83 5.63 3.88 -15.79
CA THR A 83 5.83 4.95 -14.82
C THR A 83 4.58 5.01 -13.93
N PRO A 84 4.73 5.07 -12.60
CA PRO A 84 3.60 5.26 -11.70
C PRO A 84 2.98 6.63 -12.00
N GLN A 85 1.86 6.65 -12.72
CA GLN A 85 1.08 7.86 -12.89
C GLN A 85 0.23 8.04 -11.64
N ILE A 86 0.56 9.05 -10.84
CA ILE A 86 -0.26 9.46 -9.71
C ILE A 86 -1.56 10.04 -10.30
N THR A 87 -2.66 9.33 -10.12
CA THR A 87 -3.97 9.80 -10.57
C THR A 87 -4.50 10.87 -9.62
N MET A 88 -5.33 11.80 -10.11
CA MET A 88 -5.99 12.80 -9.25
C MET A 88 -6.77 12.14 -8.10
N ARG A 89 -7.36 10.96 -8.35
CA ARG A 89 -8.04 10.16 -7.33
C ARG A 89 -7.09 9.75 -6.20
N GLU A 90 -5.88 9.32 -6.50
CA GLU A 90 -4.88 8.95 -5.49
C GLU A 90 -4.45 10.15 -4.64
N ILE A 91 -4.29 11.33 -5.25
CA ILE A 91 -4.02 12.59 -4.53
C ILE A 91 -5.19 12.92 -3.59
N VAL A 92 -6.42 12.83 -4.08
CA VAL A 92 -7.64 13.08 -3.29
C VAL A 92 -7.76 12.08 -2.13
N LEU A 93 -7.34 10.83 -2.30
CA LEU A 93 -7.34 9.82 -1.24
C LEU A 93 -6.17 9.95 -0.26
N LEU A 94 -5.07 10.60 -0.67
CA LEU A 94 -3.94 10.88 0.21
C LEU A 94 -4.30 11.91 1.29
N LEU A 95 -5.10 12.93 0.93
CA LEU A 95 -5.57 13.96 1.88
C LEU A 95 -6.28 13.39 3.12
N PRO A 96 -7.34 12.57 3.00
CA PRO A 96 -8.00 11.97 4.16
C PRO A 96 -7.09 10.99 4.90
N ALA A 97 -6.15 10.32 4.22
CA ALA A 97 -5.18 9.44 4.89
C ALA A 97 -4.22 10.22 5.78
N VAL A 98 -3.72 11.38 5.31
CA VAL A 98 -2.89 12.29 6.12
C VAL A 98 -3.72 12.90 7.25
N ALA A 99 -4.94 13.36 6.95
CA ALA A 99 -5.84 13.93 7.95
C ALA A 99 -6.19 12.94 9.08
N ALA A 100 -6.41 11.66 8.73
CA ALA A 100 -6.71 10.60 9.68
C ALA A 100 -5.60 10.40 10.73
N VAL A 101 -4.36 10.73 10.40
CA VAL A 101 -3.21 10.63 11.32
C VAL A 101 -2.92 11.96 12.00
N ALA A 102 -2.92 13.06 11.24
CA ALA A 102 -2.57 14.38 11.74
C ALA A 102 -3.57 14.88 12.81
N ILE A 103 -4.87 14.66 12.61
CA ILE A 103 -5.91 15.15 13.53
C ILE A 103 -5.78 14.52 14.91
N PRO A 104 -5.69 13.18 15.07
CA PRO A 104 -5.44 12.56 16.38
C PRO A 104 -4.15 13.02 17.03
N VAL A 105 -3.07 13.20 16.27
CA VAL A 105 -1.79 13.67 16.81
C VAL A 105 -1.94 15.09 17.37
N ILE A 106 -2.55 16.00 16.62
CA ILE A 106 -2.78 17.38 17.06
C ILE A 106 -3.68 17.40 18.31
N ILE A 107 -4.74 16.60 18.31
CA ILE A 107 -5.66 16.50 19.44
C ILE A 107 -4.96 15.93 20.67
N ALA A 108 -4.20 14.84 20.52
CA ALA A 108 -3.43 14.24 21.60
C ALA A 108 -2.42 15.24 22.17
N PHE A 109 -1.71 15.96 21.30
CA PHE A 109 -0.77 17.00 21.70
C PHE A 109 -1.45 18.14 22.45
N ILE A 110 -2.60 18.64 21.96
CA ILE A 110 -3.40 19.66 22.66
C ILE A 110 -3.83 19.15 24.03
N MET A 111 -4.34 17.91 24.10
CA MET A 111 -4.69 17.30 25.38
C MET A 111 -3.48 17.23 26.31
N SER A 112 -2.34 16.73 25.84
CA SER A 112 -1.12 16.63 26.64
C SER A 112 -0.61 18.01 27.10
N TRP A 113 -0.78 19.05 26.30
CA TRP A 113 -0.33 20.41 26.63
C TRP A 113 -1.16 21.06 27.73
N PHE A 114 -2.48 20.85 27.70
CA PHE A 114 -3.42 21.40 28.69
C PHE A 114 -3.65 20.48 29.89
N THR A 115 -3.23 19.21 29.82
CA THR A 115 -3.28 18.29 30.97
C THR A 115 -2.23 18.72 31.99
N PRO A 116 -2.59 18.92 33.26
CA PRO A 116 -1.59 19.12 34.31
C PRO A 116 -0.58 17.97 34.31
N THR A 117 0.71 18.24 34.24
CA THR A 117 1.36 19.57 34.25
C THR A 117 1.35 20.29 32.90
N ILE A 118 0.91 21.55 32.88
CA ILE A 118 0.91 22.41 31.68
C ILE A 118 2.32 22.54 31.13
N GLY A 119 2.53 22.19 29.85
CA GLY A 119 3.81 22.31 29.14
C GLY A 119 4.16 21.09 28.29
N LEU A 120 5.39 21.05 27.79
CA LEU A 120 5.92 19.89 27.07
C LEU A 120 6.59 18.93 28.08
N GLY A 121 5.85 17.90 28.49
CA GLY A 121 6.39 16.75 29.22
C GLY A 121 6.85 15.62 28.28
N ASP A 122 7.40 14.54 28.84
CA ASP A 122 7.91 13.42 28.01
C ASP A 122 6.78 12.75 27.22
N ARG A 123 5.54 12.79 27.73
CA ARG A 123 4.37 12.32 27.00
C ARG A 123 4.19 13.07 25.67
N GLY A 124 4.25 14.40 25.70
CA GLY A 124 4.14 15.21 24.48
C GLY A 124 5.30 14.96 23.53
N ILE A 125 6.53 14.83 24.05
CA ILE A 125 7.71 14.47 23.24
C ILE A 125 7.53 13.10 22.58
N MET A 126 6.98 12.13 23.31
CA MET A 126 6.72 10.80 22.80
C MET A 126 5.64 10.79 21.71
N GLU A 127 4.53 11.51 21.92
CA GLU A 127 3.47 11.68 20.92
C GLU A 127 4.02 12.31 19.62
N LEU A 128 4.84 13.36 19.74
CA LEU A 128 5.54 13.98 18.60
C LEU A 128 6.54 13.02 17.94
N SER A 129 7.25 12.21 18.73
CA SER A 129 8.20 11.22 18.22
C SER A 129 7.49 10.12 17.42
N PHE A 130 6.30 9.69 17.86
CA PHE A 130 5.48 8.76 17.09
C PHE A 130 5.01 9.35 15.76
N ALA A 131 4.55 10.60 15.78
CA ALA A 131 4.18 11.31 14.55
C ALA A 131 5.39 11.46 13.60
N GLY A 132 6.55 11.83 14.13
CA GLY A 132 7.79 11.92 13.37
C GLY A 132 8.22 10.57 12.78
N MET A 133 8.12 9.49 13.56
CA MET A 133 8.42 8.14 13.08
C MET A 133 7.45 7.70 11.98
N TRP A 134 6.18 8.06 12.08
CA TRP A 134 5.19 7.79 11.02
C TRP A 134 5.54 8.53 9.72
N ILE A 135 5.87 9.82 9.80
CA ILE A 135 6.29 10.63 8.64
C ILE A 135 7.57 10.06 8.02
N LEU A 136 8.56 9.71 8.85
CA LEU A 136 9.80 9.10 8.39
C LEU A 136 9.53 7.76 7.68
N ASN A 137 8.65 6.94 8.25
CA ASN A 137 8.25 5.66 7.67
C ASN A 137 7.55 5.84 6.30
N PHE A 138 6.70 6.87 6.18
CA PHE A 138 6.09 7.25 4.91
C PHE A 138 7.15 7.60 3.87
N PHE A 139 8.12 8.46 4.20
CA PHE A 139 9.19 8.84 3.26
C PHE A 139 10.10 7.67 2.88
N ILE A 140 10.48 6.83 3.84
CA ILE A 140 11.27 5.61 3.56
C ILE A 140 10.51 4.71 2.59
N THR A 141 9.22 4.50 2.82
CA THR A 141 8.36 3.66 1.96
C THR A 141 8.21 4.29 0.57
N LEU A 142 8.03 5.60 0.49
CA LEU A 142 7.93 6.33 -0.78
C LEU A 142 9.24 6.22 -1.58
N VAL A 143 10.38 6.58 -1.00
CA VAL A 143 11.69 6.49 -1.67
C VAL A 143 11.99 5.06 -2.09
N ALA A 144 11.67 4.09 -1.23
CA ALA A 144 11.88 2.70 -1.57
C ALA A 144 10.93 2.17 -2.64
N SER A 145 9.68 2.65 -2.71
CA SER A 145 8.76 2.30 -3.80
C SER A 145 9.23 2.82 -5.16
N LEU A 146 9.94 3.96 -5.18
CA LEU A 146 10.56 4.52 -6.38
C LEU A 146 11.77 3.70 -6.83
N LYS A 147 12.58 3.20 -5.89
CA LYS A 147 13.86 2.54 -6.18
C LYS A 147 13.77 1.01 -6.27
N TRP A 148 12.88 0.40 -5.52
CA TRP A 148 12.82 -1.05 -5.33
C TRP A 148 11.50 -1.63 -5.79
N HIS A 149 11.63 -2.87 -6.25
CA HIS A 149 10.62 -3.55 -7.02
C HIS A 149 10.49 -5.01 -6.60
N GLY A 150 9.27 -5.56 -6.67
CA GLY A 150 8.95 -6.94 -6.31
C GLY A 150 9.21 -7.27 -4.83
N GLU A 151 9.88 -8.40 -4.59
CA GLU A 151 10.11 -8.97 -3.25
C GLU A 151 10.80 -8.01 -2.27
N LYS A 152 11.64 -7.09 -2.78
CA LYS A 152 12.35 -6.12 -1.94
C LYS A 152 11.39 -5.13 -1.28
N LEU A 153 10.32 -4.74 -1.98
CA LEU A 153 9.29 -3.86 -1.43
C LEU A 153 8.49 -4.56 -0.33
N PHE A 154 8.18 -5.84 -0.52
CA PHE A 154 7.49 -6.64 0.50
C PHE A 154 8.29 -6.75 1.82
N LYS A 155 9.62 -6.81 1.73
CA LYS A 155 10.49 -6.78 2.92
C LYS A 155 10.35 -5.48 3.72
N ILE A 156 10.11 -4.34 3.05
CA ILE A 156 9.88 -3.06 3.73
C ILE A 156 8.54 -3.08 4.45
N TYR A 157 7.48 -3.57 3.81
CA TYR A 157 6.18 -3.67 4.48
C TYR A 157 6.25 -4.52 5.76
N ARG A 158 6.99 -5.63 5.75
CA ARG A 158 7.24 -6.43 6.96
C ARG A 158 7.99 -5.63 8.03
N TRP A 159 8.97 -4.84 7.62
CA TRP A 159 9.69 -3.94 8.53
C TRP A 159 8.80 -2.85 9.12
N ASN A 160 7.91 -2.25 8.31
CA ASN A 160 6.96 -1.25 8.77
C ASN A 160 5.99 -1.83 9.80
N ILE A 161 5.48 -3.04 9.55
CA ILE A 161 4.63 -3.78 10.51
C ILE A 161 5.38 -3.99 11.83
N PHE A 162 6.62 -4.46 11.77
CA PHE A 162 7.45 -4.65 12.96
C PHE A 162 7.61 -3.34 13.75
N TRP A 163 7.97 -2.24 13.07
CA TRP A 163 8.08 -0.93 13.72
C TRP A 163 6.76 -0.48 14.32
N SER A 164 5.64 -0.64 13.63
CA SER A 164 4.32 -0.29 14.17
C SER A 164 3.99 -1.08 15.45
N PHE A 165 4.31 -2.37 15.51
CA PHE A 165 4.14 -3.18 16.72
C PHE A 165 5.03 -2.71 17.87
N VAL A 166 6.31 -2.41 17.59
CA VAL A 166 7.23 -1.87 18.60
C VAL A 166 6.74 -0.52 19.11
N SER A 167 6.28 0.35 18.21
CA SER A 167 5.70 1.64 18.57
C SER A 167 4.48 1.49 19.47
N LEU A 168 3.56 0.58 19.12
CA LEU A 168 2.38 0.29 19.92
C LEU A 168 2.74 -0.23 21.32
N TYR A 169 3.75 -1.09 21.42
CA TYR A 169 4.25 -1.59 22.70
C TYR A 169 4.83 -0.47 23.58
N ILE A 170 5.66 0.40 23.00
CA ILE A 170 6.23 1.56 23.71
C ILE A 170 5.11 2.50 24.18
N LEU A 171 4.15 2.79 23.31
CA LEU A 171 2.99 3.62 23.63
C LEU A 171 2.22 3.02 24.83
N PHE A 172 1.98 1.71 24.82
CA PHE A 172 1.33 1.04 25.92
C PHE A 172 2.13 1.14 27.22
N GLY A 173 3.44 0.88 27.18
CA GLY A 173 4.32 1.03 28.34
C GLY A 173 4.32 2.45 28.92
N ALA A 174 4.24 3.45 28.05
CA ALA A 174 4.13 4.85 28.46
C ALA A 174 2.81 5.17 29.16
N PHE A 175 1.67 4.68 28.62
CA PHE A 175 0.36 4.87 29.25
C PHE A 175 0.22 4.12 30.58
N GLN A 176 0.86 2.95 30.72
CA GLN A 176 0.98 2.25 32.00
C GLN A 176 1.93 2.96 32.99
N GLY A 177 2.67 3.95 32.50
CA GLY A 177 3.61 4.74 33.29
C GLY A 177 4.94 4.06 33.59
N TRP A 178 5.35 3.06 32.81
CA TRP A 178 6.63 2.38 32.99
C TRP A 178 7.84 3.29 32.78
N TYR A 179 7.68 4.36 31.99
CA TYR A 179 8.73 5.32 31.68
C TYR A 179 8.58 6.64 32.43
N ASN A 180 7.67 6.69 33.41
CA ASN A 180 7.33 7.93 34.11
C ASN A 180 8.34 8.21 35.24
N SER A 181 9.09 9.30 35.10
CA SER A 181 9.90 9.87 36.18
C SER A 181 9.24 11.12 36.76
N CYS A 182 9.61 11.54 37.98
CA CYS A 182 9.11 12.79 38.54
C CYS A 182 9.47 14.03 37.68
N ALA A 183 10.63 14.01 37.01
CA ALA A 183 11.05 15.07 36.09
C ALA A 183 10.19 15.14 34.83
N SER A 184 9.77 13.97 34.34
CA SER A 184 8.82 13.81 33.23
C SER A 184 7.47 14.46 33.54
N TRP A 185 6.96 14.18 34.73
CA TRP A 185 5.65 14.64 35.21
C TRP A 185 5.62 16.07 35.68
N SER A 186 6.77 16.70 35.92
CA SER A 186 6.86 18.09 36.33
C SER A 186 7.03 19.07 35.16
N ALA A 187 6.99 18.56 33.91
CA ALA A 187 7.31 19.31 32.69
C ALA A 187 8.67 20.04 32.76
N TYR A 188 9.66 19.41 33.42
CA TYR A 188 10.95 20.02 33.75
C TYR A 188 11.67 20.61 32.52
N TYR A 189 11.65 19.89 31.40
CA TYR A 189 12.33 20.31 30.17
C TYR A 189 11.73 21.55 29.51
N SER A 190 10.44 21.83 29.71
CA SER A 190 9.78 22.99 29.08
C SER A 190 9.67 24.20 30.01
N ARG A 191 9.57 23.98 31.32
CA ARG A 191 9.40 25.05 32.31
C ARG A 191 10.68 25.38 33.10
N GLY A 192 11.70 24.53 33.01
CA GLY A 192 12.90 24.60 33.83
C GLY A 192 12.64 24.29 35.31
N ALA A 193 13.72 24.24 36.10
CA ALA A 193 13.66 23.84 37.51
C ALA A 193 12.75 24.72 38.38
N ALA A 194 12.64 26.02 38.08
CA ALA A 194 11.85 26.97 38.86
C ALA A 194 10.34 26.93 38.53
N GLY A 195 9.96 26.46 37.34
CA GLY A 195 8.57 26.40 36.90
C GLY A 195 7.95 25.00 36.94
N ALA A 196 8.77 23.98 37.20
CA ALA A 196 8.37 22.59 37.27
C ALA A 196 7.71 22.29 38.63
N PHE A 197 6.45 21.87 38.62
CA PHE A 197 5.74 21.46 39.83
C PHE A 197 4.91 20.21 39.55
N LEU A 198 4.73 19.36 40.56
CA LEU A 198 3.85 18.20 40.49
C LEU A 198 2.57 18.53 41.26
N ASP A 199 1.43 18.58 40.56
CA ASP A 199 0.14 18.76 41.22
C ASP A 199 -0.29 17.45 41.89
N LEU A 200 -0.15 17.36 43.21
CA LEU A 200 -0.56 16.20 43.99
C LEU A 200 -2.08 16.13 44.17
N ASN A 201 -2.82 17.22 43.96
CA ASN A 201 -4.29 17.24 44.03
C ASN A 201 -4.93 17.15 42.63
N MET A 202 -4.39 16.25 41.80
CA MET A 202 -4.88 16.04 40.44
C MET A 202 -6.33 15.57 40.36
N ARG A 203 -6.89 14.99 41.44
CA ARG A 203 -8.23 14.39 41.42
C ARG A 203 -9.34 15.40 41.07
N ASP A 204 -9.32 16.56 41.71
CA ASP A 204 -10.37 17.58 41.52
C ASP A 204 -10.23 18.25 40.15
N THR A 205 -8.99 18.57 39.76
CA THR A 205 -8.67 19.16 38.47
C THR A 205 -9.06 18.22 37.32
N ILE A 206 -8.70 16.94 37.42
CA ILE A 206 -9.05 15.91 36.45
C ILE A 206 -10.56 15.73 36.38
N SER A 207 -11.25 15.61 37.52
CA SER A 207 -12.72 15.42 37.53
C SER A 207 -13.46 16.55 36.79
N LYS A 208 -13.00 17.79 36.95
CA LYS A 208 -13.57 18.94 36.22
C LYS A 208 -13.23 18.88 34.73
N HIS A 209 -11.97 18.61 34.39
CA HIS A 209 -11.49 18.64 32.99
C HIS A 209 -11.97 17.45 32.16
N ILE A 210 -12.28 16.30 32.78
CA ILE A 210 -12.86 15.13 32.09
C ILE A 210 -14.09 15.54 31.29
N PHE A 211 -15.07 16.16 31.93
CA PHE A 211 -16.34 16.46 31.29
C PHE A 211 -16.33 17.75 30.48
N THR A 212 -15.54 18.75 30.87
CA THR A 212 -15.51 20.04 30.16
C THR A 212 -14.55 20.07 28.99
N PHE A 213 -13.50 19.24 29.00
CA PHE A 213 -12.39 19.34 28.04
C PHE A 213 -12.07 18.01 27.35
N TYR A 214 -11.71 16.96 28.09
CA TYR A 214 -11.27 15.70 27.48
C TYR A 214 -12.38 15.00 26.70
N LEU A 215 -13.55 14.79 27.32
CA LEU A 215 -14.65 14.06 26.71
C LEU A 215 -15.21 14.75 25.45
N PRO A 216 -15.44 16.08 25.44
CA PRO A 216 -15.84 16.78 24.23
C PRO A 216 -14.82 16.69 23.09
N ILE A 217 -13.52 16.86 23.39
CA ILE A 217 -12.47 16.81 22.37
C ILE A 217 -12.31 15.39 21.82
N THR A 218 -12.32 14.36 22.68
CA THR A 218 -12.29 12.96 22.23
C THR A 218 -13.53 12.63 21.40
N GLY A 219 -14.72 13.07 21.83
CA GLY A 219 -15.96 12.91 21.07
C GLY A 219 -15.88 13.56 19.70
N ALA A 220 -15.41 14.81 19.62
CA ALA A 220 -15.20 15.52 18.36
C ALA A 220 -14.19 14.79 17.45
N SER A 221 -13.09 14.30 18.02
CA SER A 221 -12.09 13.51 17.29
C SER A 221 -12.71 12.26 16.66
N LEU A 222 -13.50 11.50 17.43
CA LEU A 222 -14.16 10.29 16.95
C LEU A 222 -15.16 10.60 15.83
N VAL A 223 -15.95 11.65 15.99
CA VAL A 223 -16.90 12.10 14.96
C VAL A 223 -16.16 12.45 13.67
N ILE A 224 -15.07 13.22 13.75
CA ILE A 224 -14.24 13.56 12.59
C ILE A 224 -13.66 12.30 11.93
N GLN A 225 -13.16 11.34 12.71
CA GLN A 225 -12.64 10.07 12.19
C GLN A 225 -13.72 9.25 11.48
N ILE A 226 -14.94 9.20 12.02
CA ILE A 226 -16.08 8.55 11.38
C ILE A 226 -16.43 9.23 10.06
N PHE A 227 -16.41 10.57 10.00
CA PHE A 227 -16.63 11.29 8.75
C PHE A 227 -15.53 11.02 7.71
N ILE A 228 -14.26 10.99 8.12
CA ILE A 228 -13.14 10.64 7.22
C ILE A 228 -13.30 9.20 6.72
N ALA A 229 -13.61 8.26 7.60
CA ALA A 229 -13.85 6.86 7.22
C ALA A 229 -15.04 6.72 6.26
N GLY A 230 -16.16 7.40 6.56
CA GLY A 230 -17.34 7.45 5.70
C GLY A 230 -17.04 8.05 4.33
N PHE A 231 -16.20 9.10 4.28
CA PHE A 231 -15.74 9.70 3.04
C PHE A 231 -14.89 8.72 2.21
N ILE A 232 -13.93 8.02 2.84
CA ILE A 232 -13.12 7.00 2.17
C ILE A 232 -14.00 5.86 1.64
N ILE A 233 -14.96 5.39 2.44
CA ILE A 233 -15.93 4.36 2.04
C ILE A 233 -16.75 4.83 0.84
N ARG A 234 -17.27 6.06 0.88
CA ARG A 234 -18.05 6.66 -0.22
C ARG A 234 -17.23 6.73 -1.50
N MET A 235 -15.98 7.18 -1.42
CA MET A 235 -15.06 7.27 -2.57
C MET A 235 -14.68 5.88 -3.14
N ASN A 236 -14.78 4.83 -2.33
CA ASN A 236 -14.48 3.45 -2.71
C ASN A 236 -15.73 2.57 -2.76
N TRP A 237 -16.92 3.18 -2.87
CA TRP A 237 -18.19 2.47 -2.80
C TRP A 237 -18.33 1.42 -3.90
N GLU A 238 -17.88 1.75 -5.11
CA GLU A 238 -17.87 0.82 -6.25
C GLU A 238 -17.02 -0.43 -5.97
N VAL A 239 -15.89 -0.27 -5.28
CA VAL A 239 -15.01 -1.40 -4.91
C VAL A 239 -15.68 -2.28 -3.85
N ILE A 240 -16.43 -1.68 -2.93
CA ILE A 240 -17.19 -2.41 -1.91
C ILE A 240 -18.33 -3.18 -2.57
N GLN A 241 -19.03 -2.56 -3.53
CA GLN A 241 -20.09 -3.23 -4.29
C GLN A 241 -19.55 -4.41 -5.10
N PHE A 242 -18.34 -4.29 -5.66
CA PHE A 242 -17.66 -5.37 -6.37
C PHE A 242 -17.46 -6.63 -5.51
N ALA A 243 -17.31 -6.48 -4.19
CA ALA A 243 -17.19 -7.62 -3.26
C ALA A 243 -18.53 -8.35 -3.00
N VAL A 244 -19.66 -7.74 -3.37
CA VAL A 244 -21.02 -8.25 -3.15
C VAL A 244 -21.66 -8.70 -4.46
N TRP A 245 -21.25 -8.12 -5.58
CA TRP A 245 -21.75 -8.43 -6.91
C TRP A 245 -21.49 -9.88 -7.32
N SER A 246 -22.44 -10.41 -8.09
CA SER A 246 -22.29 -11.68 -8.80
C SER A 246 -21.19 -11.58 -9.87
N ASP A 247 -20.64 -12.73 -10.27
CA ASP A 247 -19.60 -12.79 -11.30
C ASP A 247 -20.04 -12.14 -12.63
N ASP A 248 -21.32 -12.26 -12.99
CA ASP A 248 -21.88 -11.65 -14.20
C ASP A 248 -21.93 -10.11 -14.10
N GLU A 249 -22.32 -9.57 -12.95
CA GLU A 249 -22.34 -8.12 -12.69
C GLU A 249 -20.91 -7.53 -12.69
N ASN A 250 -19.97 -8.23 -12.06
CA ASN A 250 -18.55 -7.86 -12.07
C ASN A 250 -17.99 -7.83 -13.50
N ARG A 251 -18.36 -8.80 -14.32
CA ARG A 251 -17.96 -8.88 -15.74
C ARG A 251 -18.54 -7.73 -16.55
N GLU A 252 -19.80 -7.40 -16.33
CA GLU A 252 -20.45 -6.29 -17.02
C GLU A 252 -19.83 -4.93 -16.64
N PHE A 253 -19.57 -4.71 -15.35
CA PHE A 253 -18.92 -3.51 -14.85
C PHE A 253 -17.53 -3.30 -15.45
N LEU A 254 -16.69 -4.35 -15.48
CA LEU A 254 -15.36 -4.31 -16.09
C LEU A 254 -15.42 -4.06 -17.60
N ASN A 255 -16.41 -4.64 -18.29
CA ASN A 255 -16.60 -4.40 -19.72
C ASN A 255 -17.06 -2.95 -20.02
N ARG A 256 -17.80 -2.30 -19.11
CA ARG A 256 -18.08 -0.86 -19.22
C ARG A 256 -16.81 -0.04 -19.03
N HIS A 257 -16.07 -0.27 -17.94
CA HIS A 257 -14.83 0.46 -17.67
C HIS A 257 -13.75 0.27 -18.73
N ARG A 258 -13.58 -0.94 -19.29
CA ARG A 258 -12.65 -1.18 -20.39
C ARG A 258 -13.02 -0.37 -21.63
N ARG A 259 -14.32 -0.28 -21.96
CA ARG A 259 -14.78 0.55 -23.08
C ARG A 259 -14.52 2.02 -22.84
N ASP A 260 -14.75 2.50 -21.62
CA ASP A 260 -14.49 3.90 -21.26
C ASP A 260 -12.98 4.22 -21.32
N GLU A 261 -12.11 3.33 -20.81
CA GLU A 261 -10.65 3.46 -20.93
C GLU A 261 -10.18 3.42 -22.39
N GLU A 262 -10.76 2.55 -23.24
CA GLU A 262 -10.45 2.50 -24.67
C GLU A 262 -10.86 3.79 -25.39
N ILE A 263 -12.01 4.38 -25.05
CA ILE A 263 -12.47 5.66 -25.59
C ILE A 263 -11.55 6.80 -25.15
N GLU A 264 -11.18 6.85 -23.86
CA GLU A 264 -10.32 7.90 -23.32
C GLU A 264 -8.90 7.83 -23.90
N MET A 265 -8.32 6.62 -24.03
CA MET A 265 -7.03 6.45 -24.70
C MET A 265 -7.09 6.80 -26.19
N GLY A 266 -8.19 6.49 -26.88
CA GLY A 266 -8.40 6.90 -28.27
C GLY A 266 -8.39 8.42 -28.43
N LEU A 267 -9.11 9.14 -27.56
CA LEU A 267 -9.15 10.61 -27.56
C LEU A 267 -7.78 11.25 -27.28
N VAL A 268 -7.00 10.68 -26.36
CA VAL A 268 -5.65 11.17 -26.05
C VAL A 268 -4.69 10.99 -27.23
N LEU A 269 -4.76 9.84 -27.92
CA LEU A 269 -3.95 9.59 -29.12
C LEU A 269 -4.31 10.56 -30.25
N ASP A 270 -5.59 10.82 -30.47
CA ASP A 270 -6.06 11.79 -31.48
C ASP A 270 -5.59 13.22 -31.14
N MET A 271 -5.61 13.63 -29.86
CA MET A 271 -5.07 14.93 -29.46
C MET A 271 -3.55 15.02 -29.63
N GLU A 272 -2.80 13.96 -29.32
CA GLU A 272 -1.35 13.96 -29.48
C GLU A 272 -0.95 14.07 -30.96
N ASP A 273 -1.68 13.37 -31.85
CA ASP A 273 -1.46 13.44 -33.29
C ASP A 273 -1.87 14.81 -33.88
N GLN A 274 -2.96 15.42 -33.41
CA GLN A 274 -3.30 16.80 -33.78
C GLN A 274 -2.25 17.81 -33.32
N THR A 275 -1.72 17.63 -32.11
CA THR A 275 -0.69 18.53 -31.56
C THR A 275 0.62 18.40 -32.34
N LYS A 276 1.02 17.17 -32.71
CA LYS A 276 2.18 16.92 -33.59
C LYS A 276 1.98 17.50 -34.99
N MET A 277 0.80 17.36 -35.57
CA MET A 277 0.48 17.97 -36.87
C MET A 277 0.51 19.49 -36.81
N GLY A 278 0.00 20.10 -35.73
CA GLY A 278 0.07 21.56 -35.51
C GLY A 278 1.51 22.07 -35.36
N LEU A 279 2.36 21.35 -34.62
CA LEU A 279 3.79 21.66 -34.49
C LEU A 279 4.53 21.57 -35.83
N MET A 280 4.28 20.52 -36.62
CA MET A 280 4.90 20.38 -37.94
C MET A 280 4.38 21.41 -38.96
N ALA A 281 3.14 21.87 -38.85
CA ALA A 281 2.62 22.96 -39.66
C ALA A 281 3.28 24.29 -39.28
N SER A 282 3.46 24.54 -37.99
CA SER A 282 4.12 25.76 -37.48
C SER A 282 5.62 25.84 -37.84
N GLU A 283 6.33 24.70 -37.92
CA GLU A 283 7.74 24.69 -38.34
C GLU A 283 7.94 24.98 -39.84
N ARG A 284 6.94 24.74 -40.69
CA ARG A 284 7.02 25.03 -42.13
C ARG A 284 6.83 26.50 -42.48
N GLU A 285 6.27 27.29 -41.57
CA GLU A 285 6.03 28.73 -41.79
C GLU A 285 7.07 29.65 -41.13
N LEU A 286 8.05 29.10 -40.40
CA LEU A 286 9.14 29.90 -39.86
C LEU A 286 10.02 30.40 -41.02
N PRO A 287 10.09 31.74 -41.24
CA PRO A 287 10.97 32.31 -42.25
C PRO A 287 12.38 31.85 -41.97
N ARG A 288 13.05 31.33 -42.99
CA ARG A 288 14.44 30.89 -42.94
C ARG A 288 15.32 32.12 -42.65
N MET A 289 15.46 32.48 -41.37
CA MET A 289 16.39 33.51 -40.94
C MET A 289 17.79 32.99 -41.26
N THR A 290 18.38 33.58 -42.28
CA THR A 290 19.81 33.50 -42.55
C THR A 290 20.53 33.96 -41.29
N SER A 291 21.31 33.07 -40.71
CA SER A 291 22.10 33.30 -39.51
C SER A 291 23.07 34.46 -39.75
N GLU A 292 22.73 35.65 -39.24
CA GLU A 292 23.74 36.66 -38.96
C GLU A 292 24.49 36.21 -37.70
N GLU A 293 25.81 36.04 -37.83
CA GLU A 293 26.72 35.64 -36.76
C GLU A 293 26.69 36.68 -35.63
N PHE A 294 25.94 36.39 -34.57
CA PHE A 294 25.94 37.20 -33.37
C PHE A 294 27.13 36.80 -32.48
N SER A 295 28.26 37.48 -32.69
CA SER A 295 29.44 37.33 -31.83
C SER A 295 29.21 38.06 -30.50
N VAL A 296 28.93 37.30 -29.45
CA VAL A 296 28.84 37.83 -28.08
C VAL A 296 30.25 37.87 -27.50
N SER A 297 30.83 39.07 -27.41
CA SER A 297 32.04 39.32 -26.62
C SER A 297 31.68 39.32 -25.14
N ILE A 298 32.12 38.29 -24.41
CA ILE A 298 32.00 38.22 -22.95
C ILE A 298 33.13 39.06 -22.35
N GLU A 299 32.76 40.16 -21.72
CA GLU A 299 33.68 41.04 -21.00
C GLU A 299 33.82 40.54 -19.55
N GLU A 300 35.00 40.04 -19.20
CA GLU A 300 35.33 39.59 -17.84
C GLU A 300 35.36 40.79 -16.87
N PRO A 301 34.68 40.73 -15.71
CA PRO A 301 34.81 41.76 -14.69
C PRO A 301 36.19 41.70 -14.03
N ARG A 302 36.92 42.81 -14.09
CA ARG A 302 38.14 43.04 -13.30
C ARG A 302 37.81 43.17 -11.81
N GLN A 303 38.74 42.65 -11.03
CA GLN A 303 38.82 42.52 -9.57
C GLN A 303 38.34 43.72 -8.75
#